data_AF-M3GB24-F1
#
_entry.id   AF-M3GB24-F1
#
_cell.length_a   1.000
_cell.length_b   1.000
_cell.length_c   1.000
_cell.angle_alpha   90.00
_cell.angle_beta   90.00
_cell.angle_gamma   90.00
#
_symmetry.space_group_name_H-M   'P 1'
#
loop_
_entity.id
_entity.type
_entity.pdbx_description
1 polymer ?
#
loop_
_entity_poly.entity_id
_entity_poly.type
_entity_poly.pdbx_seq_one_letter_code
_entity_poly.pdbx_strand_id
1 'polypeptide(L)'
;MKKSLRLQIIVIYTILTVVNLTFVAVMIFENQTDLLISNFTLESDRVAREILKKVESFGNTNFEDSSQADEFQSKLLSIGLTNFSVIAAEDNSLEKTRTLLSNGATASISDLKTKLTNMSNAKAALNTSYDIELDTDHFIVNLIFYLNPKTFLISQIKMKEMVDRLRSLYIQLGLLLVWGFAFHILFGIFLYRKIFVRLFLLKEVSETMATGNLNARISWNVSAHDELDVLGNTFNGMAEQISSQFDTLKLKNAQIQTELEIGKNVQECFLPEKRKNST
;
A
#
# COMPACT_ATOMS: atom_id res chain seq x y z
N MET A 1 11.38 -19.58 27.44
CA MET A 1 11.62 -18.18 27.03
C MET A 1 10.34 -17.38 27.20
N LYS A 2 10.25 -16.46 28.18
CA LYS A 2 9.11 -15.54 28.28
C LYS A 2 9.19 -14.55 27.11
N LYS A 3 8.24 -14.61 26.16
CA LYS A 3 8.19 -13.66 25.04
C LYS A 3 7.93 -12.26 25.60
N SER A 4 8.78 -11.29 25.26
CA SER A 4 8.59 -9.90 25.67
C SER A 4 7.32 -9.34 25.02
N LEU A 5 6.42 -8.77 25.82
CA LEU A 5 5.20 -8.11 25.35
C LEU A 5 5.50 -7.05 24.27
N ARG A 6 6.67 -6.39 24.38
CA ARG A 6 7.16 -5.42 23.40
C ARG A 6 7.32 -6.04 22.01
N LEU A 7 7.95 -7.22 21.94
CA LEU A 7 8.18 -7.90 20.68
C LEU A 7 6.85 -8.34 20.06
N GLN A 8 5.91 -8.82 20.87
CA GLN A 8 4.58 -9.19 20.38
C GLN A 8 3.83 -7.99 19.80
N ILE A 9 3.83 -6.85 20.51
CA ILE A 9 3.13 -5.66 20.02
C ILE A 9 3.81 -5.09 18.77
N ILE A 10 5.15 -5.07 18.70
CA ILE A 10 5.87 -4.66 17.50
C ILE A 10 5.53 -5.56 16.32
N VAL A 11 5.49 -6.89 16.51
CA VAL A 11 5.14 -7.85 15.46
C VAL A 11 3.70 -7.64 14.99
N ILE A 12 2.74 -7.54 15.90
CA ILE A 12 1.32 -7.30 15.57
C ILE A 12 1.17 -5.97 14.83
N TYR A 13 1.82 -4.92 15.31
CA TYR A 13 1.79 -3.61 14.67
C TYR A 13 2.38 -3.65 13.26
N THR A 14 3.50 -4.33 13.08
CA THR A 14 4.16 -4.48 11.76
C THR A 14 3.26 -5.21 10.78
N ILE A 15 2.63 -6.31 11.21
CA ILE A 15 1.67 -7.06 10.39
C ILE A 15 0.49 -6.17 10.02
N LEU A 16 -0.08 -5.46 11.00
CA LEU A 16 -1.20 -4.55 10.76
C LEU A 16 -0.84 -3.44 9.76
N THR A 17 0.35 -2.85 9.89
CA THR A 17 0.86 -1.85 8.95
C THR A 17 0.98 -2.42 7.53
N VAL A 18 1.59 -3.59 7.37
CA VAL A 18 1.75 -4.21 6.04
C VAL A 18 0.40 -4.51 5.41
N VAL A 19 -0.53 -5.09 6.17
CA VAL A 19 -1.88 -5.41 5.68
C VAL A 19 -2.62 -4.12 5.29
N ASN A 20 -2.58 -3.09 6.13
CA ASN A 20 -3.26 -1.82 5.87
C ASN A 20 -2.70 -1.13 4.61
N LEU A 21 -1.38 -1.02 4.51
CA LEU A 21 -0.71 -0.40 3.39
C LEU A 21 -0.98 -1.15 2.08
N THR A 22 -0.94 -2.49 2.13
CA THR A 22 -1.24 -3.34 0.97
C THR A 22 -2.69 -3.18 0.52
N PHE A 23 -3.63 -3.18 1.46
CA PHE A 23 -5.06 -3.01 1.15
C PHE A 23 -5.33 -1.66 0.47
N VAL A 24 -4.79 -0.57 1.02
CA VAL A 24 -4.92 0.77 0.42
C VAL A 24 -4.25 0.82 -0.96
N ALA A 25 -3.05 0.23 -1.09
CA ALA A 25 -2.32 0.19 -2.35
C ALA A 25 -3.10 -0.52 -3.46
N VAL A 26 -3.65 -1.71 -3.16
CA VAL A 26 -4.45 -2.50 -4.10
C VAL A 26 -5.71 -1.74 -4.50
N MET A 27 -6.46 -1.21 -3.53
CA MET A 27 -7.71 -0.48 -3.80
C MET A 27 -7.49 0.73 -4.72
N ILE A 28 -6.44 1.51 -4.46
CA ILE A 28 -6.12 2.66 -5.31
C ILE A 28 -5.66 2.19 -6.70
N PHE A 29 -4.81 1.17 -6.77
CA PHE A 29 -4.27 0.68 -8.02
C PHE A 29 -5.35 0.08 -8.94
N GLU A 30 -6.24 -0.75 -8.41
CA GLU A 30 -7.36 -1.34 -9.15
C GLU A 30 -8.27 -0.23 -9.70
N ASN A 31 -8.73 0.68 -8.83
CA ASN A 31 -9.63 1.76 -9.23
C ASN A 31 -9.00 2.68 -10.30
N GLN A 32 -7.72 3.04 -10.16
CA GLN A 32 -7.05 3.90 -11.14
C GLN A 32 -6.77 3.19 -12.46
N THR A 33 -6.50 1.88 -12.42
CA THR A 33 -6.26 1.08 -13.64
C THR A 33 -7.56 0.92 -14.43
N ASP A 34 -8.68 0.65 -13.76
CA ASP A 34 -9.99 0.56 -14.40
C ASP A 34 -10.38 1.88 -15.09
N LEU A 35 -10.16 3.00 -14.41
CA LEU A 35 -10.37 4.33 -14.99
C LEU A 35 -9.45 4.59 -16.19
N LEU A 36 -8.20 4.12 -16.14
CA LEU A 36 -7.26 4.29 -17.24
C LEU A 36 -7.67 3.46 -18.47
N ILE A 37 -8.10 2.20 -18.28
CA ILE A 37 -8.58 1.33 -19.37
C ILE A 37 -9.87 1.89 -19.99
N SER A 38 -10.79 2.38 -19.16
CA SER A 38 -12.03 3.02 -19.62
C SER A 38 -11.73 4.26 -20.46
N ASN A 39 -10.85 5.14 -19.98
CA ASN A 39 -10.41 6.31 -20.74
C ASN A 39 -9.68 5.94 -22.04
N PHE A 40 -8.83 4.90 -22.00
CA PHE A 40 -8.16 4.40 -23.20
C PHE A 40 -9.18 3.93 -24.25
N THR A 41 -10.23 3.23 -23.83
CA THR A 41 -11.28 2.74 -24.74
C THR A 41 -12.02 3.91 -25.40
N LEU A 42 -12.47 4.88 -24.61
CA LEU A 42 -13.16 6.08 -25.08
C LEU A 42 -12.29 6.93 -26.02
N GLU A 43 -11.04 7.14 -25.64
CA GLU A 43 -10.12 7.97 -26.40
C GLU A 43 -9.71 7.30 -27.72
N SER A 44 -9.54 5.98 -27.72
CA SER A 44 -9.26 5.20 -28.94
C SER A 44 -10.38 5.34 -29.97
N ASP A 45 -11.62 5.29 -29.51
CA ASP A 45 -12.81 5.46 -30.34
C ASP A 45 -12.96 6.91 -30.86
N ARG A 46 -12.61 7.91 -30.03
CA ARG A 46 -12.50 9.31 -30.46
C ARG A 46 -11.46 9.49 -31.56
N VAL A 47 -10.27 8.94 -31.38
CA VAL A 47 -9.15 9.01 -32.34
C VAL A 47 -9.50 8.31 -33.65
N ALA A 48 -10.11 7.12 -33.58
CA ALA A 48 -10.54 6.39 -34.77
C ALA A 48 -11.54 7.20 -35.62
N ARG A 49 -12.56 7.80 -35.00
CA ARG A 49 -13.50 8.67 -35.72
C ARG A 49 -12.85 9.91 -36.32
N GLU A 50 -11.91 10.53 -35.61
CA GLU A 50 -11.21 11.71 -36.10
C GLU A 50 -10.37 11.36 -37.34
N ILE A 51 -9.69 10.22 -37.33
CA ILE A 51 -8.94 9.71 -38.48
C ILE A 51 -9.89 9.35 -39.62
N LEU A 52 -10.97 8.61 -39.36
CA LEU A 52 -11.95 8.26 -40.39
C LEU A 52 -12.44 9.52 -41.11
N LYS A 53 -12.85 10.55 -40.36
CA LYS A 53 -13.34 11.80 -40.95
C LYS A 53 -12.29 12.49 -41.82
N LYS A 54 -11.01 12.46 -41.41
CA LYS A 54 -9.90 13.00 -42.22
C LYS A 54 -9.66 12.15 -43.47
N VAL A 55 -9.68 10.83 -43.35
CA VAL A 55 -9.51 9.89 -44.47
C VAL A 55 -10.65 10.04 -45.49
N GLU A 56 -11.90 10.11 -45.05
CA GLU A 56 -13.06 10.34 -45.92
C GLU A 56 -12.98 11.71 -46.62
N SER A 57 -12.39 12.73 -45.98
CA SER A 57 -12.18 14.04 -46.60
C SER A 57 -11.17 14.05 -47.75
N PHE A 58 -10.33 13.02 -47.85
CA PHE A 58 -9.38 12.89 -48.97
C PHE A 58 -10.05 12.46 -50.29
N GLY A 59 -11.32 12.06 -50.24
CA GLY A 59 -12.10 11.71 -51.43
C GLY A 59 -11.78 10.33 -51.99
N ASN A 60 -12.34 10.04 -53.17
CA ASN A 60 -12.24 8.73 -53.79
C ASN A 60 -10.87 8.59 -54.48
N THR A 61 -9.93 7.90 -53.83
CA THR A 61 -8.58 7.67 -54.35
C THR A 61 -8.58 6.39 -55.20
N ASN A 62 -8.03 6.44 -56.41
CA ASN A 62 -7.79 5.22 -57.18
C ASN A 62 -6.49 4.57 -56.72
N PHE A 63 -6.59 3.48 -55.96
CA PHE A 63 -5.43 2.76 -55.42
C PHE A 63 -4.68 1.91 -56.46
N GLU A 64 -5.20 1.79 -57.69
CA GLU A 64 -4.50 1.14 -58.81
C GLU A 64 -3.52 2.10 -59.52
N ASP A 65 -3.69 3.42 -59.34
CA ASP A 65 -2.79 4.44 -59.87
C ASP A 65 -1.69 4.76 -58.84
N SER A 66 -0.44 4.42 -59.19
CA SER A 66 0.74 4.66 -58.33
C SER A 66 0.87 6.11 -57.86
N SER A 67 0.51 7.09 -58.70
CA SER A 67 0.64 8.50 -58.34
C SER A 67 -0.38 8.93 -57.27
N GLN A 68 -1.61 8.41 -57.36
CA GLN A 68 -2.66 8.71 -56.39
C GLN A 68 -2.46 7.94 -55.08
N ALA A 69 -1.92 6.73 -55.16
CA ALA A 69 -1.55 5.94 -53.98
C ALA A 69 -0.45 6.65 -53.17
N ASP A 70 0.58 7.18 -53.82
CA ASP A 70 1.67 7.92 -53.16
C ASP A 70 1.19 9.27 -52.57
N GLU A 71 0.28 9.95 -53.26
CA GLU A 71 -0.37 11.16 -52.75
C GLU A 71 -1.20 10.87 -51.49
N PHE A 72 -1.95 9.76 -51.49
CA PHE A 72 -2.73 9.32 -50.34
C PHE A 72 -1.84 8.95 -49.15
N GLN A 73 -0.74 8.23 -49.36
CA GLN A 73 0.23 7.95 -48.31
C GLN A 73 0.83 9.22 -47.72
N SER A 74 1.14 10.22 -48.56
CA SER A 74 1.63 11.53 -48.12
C SER A 74 0.59 12.28 -47.29
N LYS A 75 -0.70 12.18 -47.65
CA LYS A 75 -1.83 12.72 -46.88
C LYS A 75 -2.03 12.00 -45.54
N LEU A 76 -1.78 10.70 -45.46
CA LEU A 76 -1.83 9.95 -44.19
C LEU A 76 -0.68 10.37 -43.25
N LEU A 77 0.52 10.59 -43.78
CA LEU A 77 1.64 11.12 -43.00
C LEU A 77 1.35 12.53 -42.47
N SER A 78 0.69 13.40 -43.25
CA SER A 78 0.39 14.78 -42.84
C SER A 78 -0.64 14.86 -41.71
N ILE A 79 -1.52 13.86 -41.57
CA ILE A 79 -2.45 13.74 -40.42
C ILE A 79 -1.81 13.06 -39.21
N GLY A 80 -0.53 12.71 -39.28
CA GLY A 80 0.25 12.17 -38.18
C GLY A 80 0.25 10.64 -38.07
N LEU A 81 -0.28 9.92 -39.07
CA LEU A 81 -0.18 8.46 -39.10
C LEU A 81 1.21 8.04 -39.57
N THR A 82 1.99 7.43 -38.68
CA THR A 82 3.36 7.00 -38.95
C THR A 82 3.47 5.50 -39.19
N ASN A 83 2.60 4.71 -38.57
CA ASN A 83 2.58 3.25 -38.69
C ASN A 83 1.27 2.81 -39.35
N PHE A 84 1.27 2.74 -40.67
CA PHE A 84 0.09 2.32 -41.44
C PHE A 84 0.46 1.46 -42.65
N SER A 85 -0.52 0.73 -43.15
CA SER A 85 -0.44 -0.07 -44.38
C SER A 85 -1.77 -0.05 -45.10
N VAL A 86 -1.73 0.20 -46.41
CA VAL A 86 -2.89 0.08 -47.30
C VAL A 86 -2.82 -1.28 -47.98
N ILE A 87 -3.86 -2.11 -47.82
CA ILE A 87 -3.85 -3.50 -48.24
C ILE A 87 -5.05 -3.77 -49.13
N ALA A 88 -4.83 -4.48 -50.23
CA ALA A 88 -5.90 -5.03 -51.03
C ALA A 88 -6.27 -6.45 -50.57
N ALA A 89 -7.57 -6.78 -50.49
CA ALA A 89 -8.06 -8.07 -50.01
C ALA A 89 -7.63 -9.29 -50.87
N GLU A 90 -7.14 -9.03 -52.09
CA GLU A 90 -6.72 -10.05 -53.06
C GLU A 90 -5.20 -10.24 -53.11
N ASP A 91 -4.41 -9.40 -52.43
CA ASP A 91 -2.96 -9.30 -52.64
C ASP A 91 -2.13 -10.09 -51.60
N ASN A 92 -0.95 -10.57 -52.01
CA ASN A 92 0.04 -11.24 -51.15
C ASN A 92 0.68 -10.28 -50.12
N SER A 93 0.31 -8.99 -50.13
CA SER A 93 0.77 -7.96 -49.20
C SER A 93 0.35 -8.19 -47.73
N LEU A 94 -0.59 -9.10 -47.48
CA LEU A 94 -0.94 -9.61 -46.14
C LEU A 94 0.28 -10.13 -45.36
N GLU A 95 1.28 -10.71 -46.03
CA GLU A 95 2.54 -11.16 -45.41
C GLU A 95 3.37 -9.98 -44.87
N LYS A 96 3.35 -8.83 -45.56
CA LYS A 96 4.05 -7.60 -45.16
C LYS A 96 3.35 -6.91 -43.99
N THR A 97 2.02 -6.95 -43.94
CA THR A 97 1.21 -6.48 -42.81
C THR A 97 1.51 -7.25 -41.52
N ARG A 98 1.82 -8.54 -41.61
CA ARG A 98 2.25 -9.38 -40.48
C ARG A 98 3.50 -8.81 -39.77
N THR A 99 4.35 -8.07 -40.49
CA THR A 99 5.54 -7.43 -39.90
C THR A 99 5.22 -6.14 -39.12
N LEU A 100 4.10 -5.48 -39.40
CA LEU A 100 3.65 -4.28 -38.67
C LEU A 100 2.84 -4.61 -37.40
N LEU A 101 2.26 -5.81 -37.30
CA LEU A 101 1.57 -6.32 -36.11
C LEU A 101 2.54 -6.88 -35.05
N SER A 102 3.67 -6.20 -34.82
CA SER A 102 4.80 -6.67 -33.98
C SER A 102 4.53 -6.68 -32.46
N ASN A 103 3.29 -6.95 -32.02
CA ASN A 103 2.91 -7.01 -30.60
C ASN A 103 2.30 -8.36 -30.18
N GLY A 104 2.73 -9.46 -30.82
CA GLY A 104 2.58 -10.81 -30.25
C GLY A 104 1.21 -11.48 -30.37
N ALA A 105 0.18 -10.78 -30.84
CA ALA A 105 -1.08 -11.42 -31.24
C ALA A 105 -0.92 -12.03 -32.64
N THR A 106 -0.66 -13.33 -32.72
CA THR A 106 -0.68 -14.09 -33.98
C THR A 106 -2.12 -14.38 -34.38
N ALA A 107 -2.86 -13.37 -34.86
CA ALA A 107 -4.01 -13.66 -35.70
C ALA A 107 -3.47 -14.33 -36.98
N SER A 108 -3.95 -15.53 -37.30
CA SER A 108 -3.56 -16.19 -38.53
C SER A 108 -3.96 -15.31 -39.73
N ILE A 109 -3.21 -15.33 -40.83
CA ILE A 109 -3.58 -14.61 -42.06
C ILE A 109 -5.00 -14.99 -42.51
N SER A 110 -5.44 -16.22 -42.20
CA SER A 110 -6.82 -16.68 -42.39
C SER A 110 -7.83 -15.89 -41.56
N ASP A 111 -7.50 -15.53 -40.33
CA ASP A 111 -8.39 -14.82 -39.40
C ASP A 111 -8.50 -13.35 -39.80
N LEU A 112 -7.39 -12.73 -40.20
CA LEU A 112 -7.39 -11.37 -40.74
C LEU A 112 -8.18 -11.31 -42.06
N LYS A 113 -7.97 -12.26 -42.98
CA LYS A 113 -8.73 -12.33 -44.24
C LYS A 113 -10.23 -12.52 -43.98
N THR A 114 -10.58 -13.42 -43.06
CA THR A 114 -11.97 -13.66 -42.63
C THR A 114 -12.57 -12.41 -41.99
N LYS A 115 -11.80 -11.70 -41.14
CA LYS A 115 -12.21 -10.45 -40.50
C LYS A 115 -12.44 -9.34 -41.52
N LEU A 116 -11.56 -9.18 -42.52
CA LEU A 116 -11.71 -8.21 -43.61
C LEU A 116 -12.92 -8.53 -44.50
N THR A 117 -13.14 -9.80 -44.86
CA THR A 117 -14.34 -10.20 -45.62
C THR A 117 -15.62 -10.00 -44.82
N ASN A 118 -15.61 -10.34 -43.53
CA ASN A 118 -16.74 -10.11 -42.64
C ASN A 118 -17.00 -8.63 -42.43
N MET A 119 -15.96 -7.79 -42.39
CA MET A 119 -16.08 -6.35 -42.27
C MET A 119 -16.61 -5.70 -43.56
N SER A 120 -16.26 -6.21 -44.75
CA SER A 120 -16.90 -5.79 -46.01
C SER A 120 -18.40 -6.11 -46.00
N ASN A 121 -18.76 -7.31 -45.53
CA ASN A 121 -20.16 -7.73 -45.41
C ASN A 121 -20.89 -6.95 -44.30
N ALA A 122 -20.22 -6.66 -43.19
CA ALA A 122 -20.75 -5.90 -42.06
C ALA A 122 -20.90 -4.42 -42.39
N LYS A 123 -20.01 -3.81 -43.20
CA LYS A 123 -20.24 -2.46 -43.71
C LYS A 123 -21.50 -2.39 -44.57
N ALA A 124 -21.72 -3.40 -45.41
CA ALA A 124 -22.92 -3.52 -46.22
C ALA A 124 -24.21 -3.75 -45.37
N ALA A 125 -24.10 -4.34 -44.18
CA ALA A 125 -25.24 -4.69 -43.32
C ALA A 125 -25.49 -3.74 -42.12
N LEU A 126 -24.44 -3.12 -41.58
CA LEU A 126 -24.41 -2.39 -40.29
C LEU A 126 -23.80 -0.97 -40.40
N ASN A 127 -23.37 -0.55 -41.59
CA ASN A 127 -22.77 0.77 -41.83
C ASN A 127 -21.58 1.14 -40.92
N THR A 128 -20.78 0.14 -40.51
CA THR A 128 -19.55 0.38 -39.76
C THR A 128 -18.39 0.64 -40.73
N SER A 129 -17.80 1.83 -40.68
CA SER A 129 -16.69 2.22 -41.57
C SER A 129 -15.29 1.83 -41.03
N TYR A 130 -15.21 1.39 -39.77
CA TYR A 130 -13.96 1.01 -39.12
C TYR A 130 -14.15 -0.09 -38.05
N ASP A 131 -13.07 -0.79 -37.73
CA ASP A 131 -12.93 -1.72 -36.61
C ASP A 131 -11.77 -1.27 -35.71
N ILE A 132 -11.94 -1.42 -34.39
CA ILE A 132 -10.92 -1.10 -33.39
C ILE A 132 -10.59 -2.35 -32.61
N GLU A 133 -9.30 -2.67 -32.56
CA GLU A 133 -8.76 -3.69 -31.67
C GLU A 133 -7.77 -3.04 -30.70
N LEU A 134 -8.03 -3.21 -29.41
CA LEU A 134 -7.32 -2.54 -28.33
C LEU A 134 -6.34 -3.50 -27.67
N ASP A 135 -5.06 -3.14 -27.64
CA ASP A 135 -4.05 -3.73 -26.78
C ASP A 135 -4.00 -2.91 -25.48
N THR A 136 -4.69 -3.40 -24.45
CA THR A 136 -4.80 -2.75 -23.14
C THR A 136 -3.50 -2.77 -22.35
N ASP A 137 -2.61 -3.72 -22.63
CA ASP A 137 -1.36 -3.89 -21.88
C ASP A 137 -0.31 -2.88 -22.33
N HIS A 138 -0.28 -2.58 -23.63
CA HIS A 138 0.69 -1.65 -24.22
C HIS A 138 0.09 -0.29 -24.61
N PHE A 139 -1.22 -0.10 -24.40
CA PHE A 139 -1.99 1.07 -24.84
C PHE A 139 -1.84 1.35 -26.34
N ILE A 140 -2.03 0.30 -27.13
CA ILE A 140 -1.93 0.38 -28.59
C ILE A 140 -3.30 0.17 -29.21
N VAL A 141 -3.66 1.07 -30.12
CA VAL A 141 -4.90 1.02 -30.88
C VAL A 141 -4.57 0.49 -32.28
N ASN A 142 -5.09 -0.69 -32.59
CA ASN A 142 -5.06 -1.23 -33.94
C ASN A 142 -6.37 -0.85 -34.64
N LEU A 143 -6.26 -0.10 -35.71
CA LEU A 143 -7.38 0.44 -36.47
C LEU A 143 -7.41 -0.20 -37.84
N ILE A 144 -8.61 -0.63 -38.25
CA ILE A 144 -8.87 -1.08 -39.62
C ILE A 144 -9.96 -0.17 -40.17
N PHE A 145 -9.68 0.55 -41.25
CA PHE A 145 -10.63 1.37 -41.97
C PHE A 145 -10.97 0.73 -43.31
N TYR A 146 -12.25 0.69 -43.64
CA TYR A 146 -12.68 0.35 -44.99
C TYR A 146 -12.55 1.58 -45.87
N LEU A 147 -11.73 1.48 -46.92
CA LEU A 147 -11.64 2.53 -47.94
C LEU A 147 -12.61 2.21 -49.09
N ASN A 148 -12.36 1.09 -49.77
CA ASN A 148 -13.09 0.63 -50.96
C ASN A 148 -13.37 -0.88 -50.87
N PRO A 149 -14.25 -1.47 -51.71
CA PRO A 149 -14.61 -2.90 -51.65
C PRO A 149 -13.44 -3.88 -51.66
N LYS A 150 -12.31 -3.47 -52.21
CA LYS A 150 -11.09 -4.28 -52.28
C LYS A 150 -9.97 -3.77 -51.39
N THR A 151 -10.08 -2.60 -50.74
CA THR A 151 -8.94 -1.90 -50.11
C THR A 151 -9.24 -1.45 -48.69
N PHE A 152 -8.31 -1.74 -47.79
CA PHE A 152 -8.38 -1.42 -46.37
C PHE A 152 -7.15 -0.64 -45.94
N LEU A 153 -7.32 0.28 -44.99
CA LEU A 153 -6.22 0.94 -44.29
C LEU A 153 -6.09 0.33 -42.90
N ILE A 154 -4.93 -0.22 -42.60
CA ILE A 154 -4.58 -0.70 -41.27
C ILE A 154 -3.60 0.29 -40.66
N SER A 155 -3.88 0.75 -39.45
CA SER A 155 -3.03 1.70 -38.73
C SER A 155 -2.85 1.26 -37.29
N GLN A 156 -1.66 1.51 -36.75
CA GLN A 156 -1.35 1.26 -35.34
C GLN A 156 -0.95 2.55 -34.65
N ILE A 157 -1.62 2.88 -33.55
CA ILE A 157 -1.38 4.12 -32.79
C ILE A 157 -1.06 3.77 -31.35
N LYS A 158 0.13 4.16 -30.89
CA LYS A 158 0.49 4.07 -29.49
C LYS A 158 0.03 5.32 -28.75
N MET A 159 -0.81 5.14 -27.74
CA MET A 159 -1.36 6.24 -26.94
C MET A 159 -0.36 6.64 -25.84
N LYS A 160 0.62 7.48 -26.22
CA LYS A 160 1.68 7.93 -25.29
C LYS A 160 1.13 8.50 -23.99
N GLU A 161 0.05 9.28 -24.05
CA GLU A 161 -0.58 9.86 -22.86
C GLU A 161 -1.02 8.79 -21.84
N MET A 162 -1.57 7.66 -22.30
CA MET A 162 -2.00 6.57 -21.41
C MET A 162 -0.80 5.89 -20.74
N VAL A 163 0.29 5.71 -21.48
CA VAL A 163 1.56 5.20 -20.93
C VAL A 163 2.14 6.16 -19.88
N ASP A 164 2.11 7.46 -20.15
CA ASP A 164 2.58 8.49 -19.21
C ASP A 164 1.70 8.52 -17.94
N ARG A 165 0.37 8.37 -18.09
CA ARG A 165 -0.58 8.24 -16.96
C ARG A 165 -0.31 6.98 -16.13
N LEU A 166 -0.10 5.83 -16.75
CA LEU A 166 0.27 4.59 -16.04
C LEU A 166 1.58 4.76 -15.27
N ARG A 167 2.59 5.40 -15.88
CA ARG A 167 3.86 5.70 -15.20
C ARG A 167 3.65 6.63 -14.00
N SER A 168 2.83 7.67 -14.15
CA SER A 168 2.48 8.58 -13.05
C SER A 168 1.80 7.84 -11.90
N LEU A 169 0.88 6.92 -12.21
CA LEU A 169 0.21 6.07 -11.23
C LEU A 169 1.22 5.25 -10.42
N TYR A 170 2.20 4.60 -11.07
CA TYR A 170 3.26 3.87 -10.36
C TYR A 170 4.12 4.78 -9.46
N ILE A 171 4.45 5.98 -9.92
CA ILE A 171 5.24 6.95 -9.12
C ILE A 171 4.44 7.39 -7.89
N GLN A 172 3.16 7.73 -8.05
CA GLN A 172 2.28 8.13 -6.95
C GLN A 172 2.09 7.00 -5.95
N LEU A 173 1.92 5.75 -6.42
CA LEU A 173 1.85 4.59 -5.56
C LEU A 173 3.16 4.40 -4.76
N GLY A 174 4.31 4.48 -5.41
CA GLY A 174 5.60 4.41 -4.74
C GLY A 174 5.77 5.50 -3.67
N LEU A 175 5.38 6.74 -3.99
CA LEU A 175 5.40 7.86 -3.04
C LEU A 175 4.49 7.62 -1.84
N LEU A 176 3.28 7.09 -2.06
CA LEU A 176 2.32 6.73 -1.02
C LEU A 176 2.89 5.64 -0.10
N LEU A 177 3.51 4.60 -0.65
CA LEU A 177 4.13 3.53 0.13
C LEU A 177 5.29 4.05 0.99
N VAL A 178 6.15 4.89 0.42
CA VAL A 178 7.28 5.51 1.13
C VAL A 178 6.77 6.39 2.28
N TRP A 179 5.79 7.26 2.03
CA TRP A 179 5.21 8.11 3.06
C TRP A 179 4.46 7.33 4.13
N GLY A 180 3.67 6.32 3.73
CA GLY A 180 2.96 5.46 4.65
C GLY A 180 3.92 4.74 5.59
N PHE A 181 5.01 4.18 5.05
CA PHE A 181 6.04 3.53 5.84
C PHE A 181 6.75 4.50 6.80
N ALA A 182 7.14 5.68 6.31
CA ALA A 182 7.78 6.71 7.13
C ALA A 182 6.86 7.16 8.28
N PHE A 183 5.58 7.37 8.01
CA PHE A 183 4.57 7.73 9.00
C PHE A 183 4.43 6.64 10.08
N HIS A 184 4.34 5.36 9.68
CA HIS A 184 4.25 4.25 10.62
C HIS A 184 5.50 4.11 11.51
N ILE A 185 6.70 4.35 10.97
CA ILE A 185 7.93 4.39 11.78
C ILE A 185 7.85 5.51 12.82
N LEU A 186 7.54 6.73 12.39
CA LEU A 186 7.46 7.89 13.28
C LEU A 186 6.40 7.67 14.37
N PHE A 187 5.24 7.13 14.00
CA PHE A 187 4.17 6.78 14.94
C PHE A 187 4.60 5.67 15.92
N GLY A 188 5.30 4.65 15.45
CA GLY A 188 5.86 3.60 16.29
C GLY A 188 6.86 4.14 17.32
N ILE A 189 7.77 5.04 16.90
CA ILE A 189 8.71 5.72 17.79
C ILE A 189 7.96 6.59 18.82
N PHE A 190 6.93 7.31 18.37
CA PHE A 190 6.08 8.12 19.23
C PHE A 190 5.39 7.28 20.32
N LEU A 191 4.71 6.19 19.95
CA LEU A 191 4.07 5.28 20.91
C LEU A 191 5.08 4.63 21.85
N TYR A 192 6.24 4.22 21.34
CA TYR A 192 7.30 3.66 22.16
C TYR A 192 7.74 4.62 23.26
N ARG A 193 8.01 5.88 22.90
CA ARG A 193 8.43 6.91 23.84
C ARG A 193 7.33 7.32 24.83
N LYS A 194 6.09 7.44 24.36
CA LYS A 194 4.98 7.95 25.18
C LYS A 194 4.42 6.90 26.14
N ILE A 195 4.28 5.65 25.70
CA ILE A 195 3.59 4.60 26.47
C ILE A 195 4.61 3.60 27.04
N PHE A 196 5.40 2.97 26.18
CA PHE A 196 6.20 1.80 26.59
C PHE A 196 7.32 2.13 27.57
N VAL A 197 7.97 3.29 27.42
CA VAL A 197 8.99 3.75 28.37
C VAL A 197 8.41 3.91 29.78
N ARG A 198 7.22 4.53 29.90
CA ARG A 198 6.57 4.72 31.21
C ARG A 198 6.09 3.41 31.82
N LEU A 199 5.54 2.49 31.01
CA LEU A 199 5.18 1.15 31.48
C LEU A 199 6.40 0.36 31.97
N PHE A 200 7.56 0.55 31.34
CA PHE A 200 8.80 -0.09 31.77
C PHE A 200 9.27 0.44 33.13
N LEU A 201 9.24 1.76 33.33
CA LEU A 201 9.54 2.36 34.62
C LEU A 201 8.60 1.83 35.72
N LEU A 202 7.30 1.72 35.40
CA LEU A 202 6.32 1.13 36.32
C LEU A 202 6.70 -0.29 36.75
N LYS A 203 7.09 -1.12 35.77
CA LYS A 203 7.56 -2.50 36.01
C LYS A 203 8.81 -2.52 36.89
N GLU A 204 9.81 -1.69 36.57
CA GLU A 204 11.10 -1.67 37.26
C GLU A 204 10.95 -1.23 38.72
N VAL A 205 10.17 -0.19 39.00
CA VAL A 205 9.87 0.26 40.37
C VAL A 205 9.10 -0.83 41.12
N SER A 206 8.13 -1.49 40.46
CA SER A 206 7.38 -2.59 41.08
C SER A 206 8.27 -3.77 41.46
N GLU A 207 9.19 -4.18 40.57
CA GLU A 207 10.17 -5.23 40.86
C GLU A 207 11.14 -4.80 41.98
N THR A 208 11.56 -3.54 41.98
CA THR A 208 12.45 -2.99 43.02
C THR A 208 11.77 -3.01 44.40
N MET A 209 10.51 -2.59 44.49
CA MET A 209 9.71 -2.70 45.72
C MET A 209 9.52 -4.14 46.17
N ALA A 210 9.28 -5.07 45.23
CA ALA A 210 9.14 -6.49 45.54
C ALA A 210 10.42 -7.09 46.13
N THR A 211 11.60 -6.54 45.83
CA THR A 211 12.87 -6.93 46.45
C THR A 211 13.13 -6.30 47.83
N GLY A 212 12.18 -5.52 48.35
CA GLY A 212 12.23 -4.95 49.71
C GLY A 212 12.62 -3.47 49.77
N ASN A 213 12.96 -2.83 48.64
CA ASN A 213 13.21 -1.39 48.61
C ASN A 213 11.91 -0.60 48.50
N LEU A 214 11.29 -0.32 49.65
CA LEU A 214 10.03 0.43 49.75
C LEU A 214 10.16 1.92 49.46
N ASN A 215 11.36 2.44 49.22
CA ASN A 215 11.59 3.85 48.85
C ASN A 215 11.54 4.08 47.33
N ALA A 216 11.45 3.01 46.53
CA ALA A 216 11.34 3.14 45.08
C ALA A 216 10.03 3.87 44.73
N ARG A 217 10.12 4.88 43.87
CA ARG A 217 8.99 5.68 43.40
C ARG A 217 9.08 5.85 41.90
N ILE A 218 7.92 5.94 41.26
CA ILE A 218 7.81 6.27 39.84
C ILE A 218 8.02 7.77 39.67
N SER A 219 8.91 8.13 38.76
CA SER A 219 9.12 9.51 38.32
C SER A 219 9.46 9.52 36.83
N TRP A 220 8.83 10.42 36.08
CA TRP A 220 9.16 10.69 34.69
C TRP A 220 9.20 12.20 34.46
N ASN A 221 10.03 12.62 33.49
CA ASN A 221 10.36 14.03 33.27
C ASN A 221 9.19 14.92 32.80
N VAL A 222 8.04 14.35 32.44
CA VAL A 222 6.92 15.10 31.86
C VAL A 222 5.60 14.59 32.41
N SER A 223 4.91 15.41 33.20
CA SER A 223 3.50 15.20 33.56
C SER A 223 2.62 15.51 32.35
N ALA A 224 2.16 14.48 31.67
CA ALA A 224 1.25 14.57 30.54
C ALA A 224 -0.23 14.70 30.95
N HIS A 225 -0.54 14.55 32.24
CA HIS A 225 -1.90 14.52 32.80
C HIS A 225 -2.80 13.48 32.11
N ASP A 226 -2.20 12.37 31.70
CA ASP A 226 -2.87 11.23 31.05
C ASP A 226 -3.13 10.07 32.04
N GLU A 227 -3.71 8.98 31.56
CA GLU A 227 -4.04 7.81 32.37
C GLU A 227 -2.80 7.15 33.00
N LEU A 228 -1.64 7.25 32.33
CA LEU A 228 -0.38 6.74 32.89
C LEU A 228 0.13 7.63 34.01
N ASP A 229 -0.09 8.94 33.94
CA ASP A 229 0.17 9.86 35.05
C ASP A 229 -0.66 9.53 36.29
N VAL A 230 -1.96 9.32 36.10
CA VAL A 230 -2.87 8.90 37.18
C VAL A 230 -2.39 7.58 37.78
N LEU A 231 -2.07 6.59 36.93
CA LEU A 231 -1.60 5.29 37.38
C LEU A 231 -0.28 5.39 38.17
N GLY A 232 0.66 6.21 37.73
CA GLY A 232 1.93 6.44 38.43
C GLY A 232 1.72 7.07 39.80
N ASN A 233 0.84 8.08 39.89
CA ASN A 233 0.52 8.73 41.14
C ASN A 233 -0.21 7.78 42.11
N THR A 234 -1.17 6.99 41.62
CA THR A 234 -1.85 5.98 42.44
C THR A 234 -0.86 4.92 42.95
N PHE A 235 0.06 4.46 42.10
CA PHE A 235 1.10 3.52 42.53
C PHE A 235 2.00 4.11 43.62
N ASN A 236 2.47 5.34 43.44
CA ASN A 236 3.28 6.01 44.46
C ASN A 236 2.51 6.19 45.78
N GLY A 237 1.22 6.49 45.73
CA GLY A 237 0.36 6.54 46.91
C GLY A 237 0.26 5.20 47.64
N MET A 238 0.13 4.09 46.90
CA MET A 238 0.17 2.75 47.50
C MET A 238 1.54 2.43 48.11
N ALA A 239 2.63 2.78 47.42
CA ALA A 239 3.99 2.57 47.90
C ALA A 239 4.26 3.32 49.21
N GLU A 240 3.74 4.54 49.32
CA GLU A 240 3.81 5.34 50.55
C GLU A 240 3.08 4.69 51.71
N GLN A 241 1.85 4.21 51.49
CA GLN A 241 1.08 3.50 52.51
C GLN A 241 1.78 2.23 52.99
N ILE A 242 2.35 1.44 52.08
CA ILE A 242 3.11 0.22 52.43
C ILE A 242 4.35 0.58 53.25
N SER A 243 5.12 1.60 52.84
CA SER A 243 6.30 2.07 53.58
C SER A 243 5.92 2.51 55.00
N SER A 244 4.88 3.33 55.13
CA SER A 244 4.40 3.82 56.42
C SER A 244 3.92 2.70 57.35
N GLN A 245 3.21 1.70 56.81
CA GLN A 245 2.78 0.53 57.57
C GLN A 245 3.97 -0.32 58.04
N PHE A 246 4.98 -0.50 57.18
CA PHE A 246 6.20 -1.22 57.53
C PHE A 246 7.00 -0.52 58.64
N ASP A 247 7.15 0.80 58.55
CA ASP A 247 7.82 1.61 59.58
C ASP A 247 7.07 1.54 60.92
N THR A 248 5.74 1.61 60.88
CA THR A 248 4.89 1.45 62.07
C THR A 248 5.06 0.06 62.69
N LEU A 249 5.10 -1.00 61.88
CA LEU A 249 5.34 -2.36 62.35
C LEU A 249 6.72 -2.50 62.99
N LYS A 250 7.75 -1.89 62.39
CA LYS A 250 9.12 -1.90 62.93
C LYS A 250 9.20 -1.19 64.29
N LEU A 251 8.54 -0.04 64.42
CA LEU A 251 8.46 0.70 65.68
C LEU A 251 7.73 -0.10 66.76
N LYS A 252 6.58 -0.72 66.43
CA LYS A 252 5.85 -1.59 67.37
C LYS A 252 6.67 -2.80 67.80
N ASN A 253 7.39 -3.44 66.88
CA ASN A 253 8.27 -4.56 67.23
C ASN A 253 9.39 -4.13 68.18
N ALA A 254 9.99 -2.95 67.97
CA ALA A 254 10.98 -2.41 68.89
C ALA A 254 10.39 -2.16 70.29
N GLN A 255 9.18 -1.59 70.38
CA GLN A 255 8.47 -1.39 71.65
C GLN A 255 8.21 -2.71 72.38
N ILE A 256 7.70 -3.73 71.67
CA ILE A 256 7.44 -5.06 72.24
C ILE A 256 8.74 -5.68 72.78
N GLN A 257 9.86 -5.55 72.07
CA GLN A 257 11.15 -6.04 72.56
C GLN A 257 11.59 -5.33 73.83
N THR A 258 11.44 -4.01 73.90
CA THR A 258 11.72 -3.23 75.11
C THR A 258 10.82 -3.64 76.28
N GLU A 259 9.51 -3.83 76.04
CA GLU A 259 8.56 -4.28 77.07
C GLU A 259 8.88 -5.69 77.59
N LEU A 260 9.27 -6.60 76.70
CA LEU A 260 9.72 -7.94 77.07
C LEU A 260 10.99 -7.91 77.91
N GLU A 261 11.95 -7.04 77.57
CA GLU A 261 13.18 -6.85 78.34
C GLU A 261 12.90 -6.28 79.73
N ILE A 262 12.04 -5.26 79.83
CA ILE A 262 11.58 -4.70 81.12
C ILE A 262 10.87 -5.79 81.93
N GLY A 263 9.95 -6.54 81.32
CA GLY A 263 9.21 -7.62 81.99
C GLY A 263 10.13 -8.71 82.53
N LYS A 264 11.17 -9.07 81.78
CA LYS A 264 12.22 -9.99 82.23
C LYS A 264 12.97 -9.44 83.45
N ASN A 265 13.44 -8.19 83.39
CA ASN A 265 14.15 -7.54 84.48
C ASN A 265 13.29 -7.44 85.75
N VAL A 266 12.00 -7.14 85.61
CA VAL A 266 11.04 -7.11 86.72
C VAL A 266 10.88 -8.50 87.33
N GLN A 267 10.72 -9.56 86.52
CA GLN A 267 10.65 -10.93 87.03
C GLN A 267 11.90 -11.35 87.79
N GLU A 268 13.10 -10.96 87.32
CA GLU A 268 14.37 -11.22 88.01
C GLU A 268 14.46 -10.47 89.36
N CYS A 269 13.87 -9.29 89.50
CA CYS A 269 13.80 -8.58 90.78
C CYS A 269 12.84 -9.20 91.80
N PHE A 270 11.76 -9.86 91.35
CA PHE A 270 10.73 -10.45 92.23
C PHE A 270 10.93 -11.94 92.53
N LEU A 271 11.75 -12.64 91.75
CA LEU A 271 12.15 -14.02 92.02
C LEU A 271 13.55 -14.03 92.65
N PRO A 272 13.69 -14.15 93.99
CA PRO A 272 15.00 -14.25 94.59
C PRO A 272 15.69 -15.48 94.02
N GLU A 273 16.96 -15.34 93.62
CA GLU A 273 17.78 -16.44 93.11
C GLU A 273 17.52 -17.68 93.96
N LYS A 274 16.93 -18.72 93.34
CA LYS A 274 16.91 -20.04 93.94
C LYS A 274 18.38 -20.35 94.26
N ARG A 275 18.70 -20.36 95.56
CA ARG A 275 20.00 -20.72 96.13
C ARG A 275 20.69 -21.74 95.24
N LYS A 276 21.68 -21.29 94.46
CA LYS A 276 22.83 -22.13 94.16
C LYS A 276 23.56 -22.29 95.48
N ASN A 277 23.32 -23.39 96.18
CA ASN A 277 24.25 -24.00 97.13
C ASN A 277 23.77 -25.41 97.50
N SER A 278 24.75 -26.29 97.74
CA SER A 278 24.73 -27.74 98.03
C SER A 278 24.41 -28.64 96.84
N THR A 279 25.32 -29.44 96.28
CA THR A 279 26.58 -30.05 96.76
C THR A 279 27.47 -30.37 95.56
#